data_AF-A0A498DDQ0-F1
#
_entry.id   AF-A0A498DDQ0-F1
#
_cell.length_a   1.000
_cell.length_b   1.000
_cell.length_c   1.000
_cell.angle_alpha   90.00
_cell.angle_beta   90.00
_cell.angle_gamma   90.00
#
_symmetry.space_group_name_H-M   'P 1'
#
loop_
_entity.id
_entity.type
_entity.pdbx_description
1 polymer ?
#
loop_
_entity_poly.entity_id
_entity_poly.type
_entity_poly.pdbx_seq_one_letter_code
_entity_poly.pdbx_strand_id
1 'polypeptide(L)'
;MANRTIQELIAGEQNIVNYYIEANGLWEDIWRNEQSETVEGLSRLLFEEQMTFESQCGGRFLGQEIMAWSGFAHLYDIHTGFEGINQERVNRLREAFKMSSCSLEVIAHADKAAESYHLE
;
A
#
# COMPACT_ATOMS: atom_id res chain seq x y z
N MET A 1 0.96 0.16 -13.06
CA MET A 1 1.01 -1.31 -12.93
C MET A 1 2.20 -1.72 -12.06
N ALA A 2 2.02 -2.74 -11.19
CA ALA A 2 3.04 -3.27 -10.27
C ALA A 2 4.01 -4.24 -10.99
N ASN A 3 4.97 -3.66 -11.70
CA ASN A 3 5.79 -4.42 -12.65
C ASN A 3 6.74 -5.42 -11.96
N ARG A 4 7.27 -5.09 -10.77
CA ARG A 4 8.24 -5.97 -10.10
C ARG A 4 7.55 -7.20 -9.52
N THR A 5 6.43 -6.99 -8.85
CA THR A 5 5.57 -8.07 -8.35
C THR A 5 5.21 -9.05 -9.46
N ILE A 6 4.79 -8.55 -10.62
CA ILE A 6 4.43 -9.39 -11.76
C ILE A 6 5.64 -10.18 -12.29
N GLN A 7 6.82 -9.56 -12.35
CA GLN A 7 8.05 -10.23 -12.79
C GLN A 7 8.46 -11.37 -11.84
N GLU A 8 8.40 -11.15 -10.52
CA GLU A 8 8.68 -12.17 -9.49
C GLU A 8 7.69 -13.34 -9.60
N LEU A 9 6.39 -13.05 -9.78
CA LEU A 9 5.37 -14.08 -9.99
C LEU A 9 5.64 -14.93 -11.24
N ILE A 10 6.00 -14.30 -12.36
CA ILE A 10 6.34 -15.00 -13.61
C ILE A 10 7.59 -15.86 -13.44
N ALA A 11 8.58 -15.37 -12.68
CA ALA A 11 9.79 -16.12 -12.37
C ALA A 11 9.52 -17.33 -11.44
N GLY A 12 8.32 -17.44 -10.88
CA GLY A 12 7.96 -18.51 -9.95
C GLY A 12 8.53 -18.31 -8.55
N GLU A 13 8.88 -17.09 -8.20
CA GLU A 13 9.48 -16.75 -6.91
C GLU A 13 8.46 -16.92 -5.79
N GLN A 14 8.62 -17.97 -4.99
CA GLN A 14 7.62 -18.37 -4.01
C GLN A 14 7.47 -17.38 -2.85
N ASN A 15 8.51 -16.58 -2.58
CA ASN A 15 8.51 -15.61 -1.49
C ASN A 15 7.56 -14.44 -1.73
N ILE A 16 7.14 -14.18 -2.97
CA ILE A 16 6.24 -13.07 -3.28
C ILE A 16 4.90 -13.20 -2.52
N VAL A 17 4.38 -14.42 -2.38
CA VAL A 17 3.16 -14.67 -1.63
C VAL A 17 3.35 -14.33 -0.15
N ASN A 18 4.50 -14.71 0.43
CA ASN A 18 4.81 -14.38 1.82
C ASN A 18 4.93 -12.87 2.01
N TYR A 19 5.55 -12.14 1.08
CA TYR A 19 5.63 -10.68 1.16
C TYR A 19 4.26 -10.00 1.18
N TYR A 20 3.29 -10.50 0.40
CA TYR A 20 1.93 -9.98 0.43
C TYR A 20 1.16 -10.35 1.71
N ILE A 21 1.45 -11.51 2.31
CA ILE A 21 0.90 -11.88 3.62
C ILE A 21 1.43 -10.94 4.71
N GLU A 22 2.75 -10.70 4.73
CA GLU A 22 3.38 -9.76 5.68
C GLU A 22 2.84 -8.34 5.48
N ALA A 23 2.78 -7.87 4.23
CA ALA A 23 2.20 -6.57 3.89
C ALA A 23 0.75 -6.41 4.40
N ASN A 24 -0.07 -7.46 4.27
CA ASN A 24 -1.44 -7.43 4.78
C ASN A 24 -1.47 -7.30 6.31
N GLY A 25 -0.55 -7.96 7.03
CA GLY A 25 -0.38 -7.79 8.47
C GLY A 25 0.01 -6.36 8.85
N LEU A 26 0.98 -5.77 8.13
CA LEU A 26 1.39 -4.38 8.34
C LEU A 26 0.22 -3.40 8.12
N TRP A 27 -0.60 -3.62 7.10
CA TRP A 27 -1.79 -2.79 6.87
C TRP A 27 -2.85 -2.92 7.96
N GLU A 28 -3.10 -4.12 8.47
CA GLU A 28 -3.97 -4.31 9.63
C GLU A 28 -3.47 -3.52 10.85
N ASP A 29 -2.16 -3.53 11.11
CA ASP A 29 -1.56 -2.79 12.22
C ASP A 29 -1.65 -1.26 12.01
N ILE A 30 -1.40 -0.78 10.79
CA ILE A 30 -1.58 0.63 10.43
C ILE A 30 -3.02 1.07 10.67
N TRP A 31 -4.01 0.32 10.17
CA TRP A 31 -5.43 0.68 10.28
C TRP A 31 -6.02 0.51 11.68
N ARG A 32 -5.37 -0.24 12.57
CA ARG A 32 -5.74 -0.32 13.99
C ARG A 32 -5.20 0.85 14.81
N ASN A 33 -4.18 1.54 14.31
CA ASN A 33 -3.63 2.71 14.99
C ASN A 33 -4.59 3.90 14.86
N GLU A 34 -4.93 4.54 15.99
CA GLU A 34 -5.83 5.70 16.04
C GLU A 34 -5.34 6.88 15.18
N GLN A 35 -4.03 6.99 14.95
CA GLN A 35 -3.46 8.01 14.06
C GLN A 35 -3.90 7.81 12.60
N SER A 36 -4.26 6.58 12.19
CA SER A 36 -4.77 6.33 10.84
C SER A 36 -6.13 6.96 10.56
N GLU A 37 -6.81 7.49 11.59
CA GLU A 37 -8.12 8.12 11.43
C GLU A 37 -8.05 9.53 10.79
N THR A 38 -6.86 10.13 10.69
CA THR A 38 -6.66 11.40 9.98
C THR A 38 -5.66 11.25 8.85
N VAL A 39 -5.70 12.17 7.87
CA VAL A 39 -4.77 12.14 6.74
C VAL A 39 -3.34 12.40 7.23
N GLU A 40 -3.16 13.34 8.17
CA GLU A 40 -1.87 13.71 8.74
C GLU A 40 -1.27 12.61 9.61
N GLY A 41 -2.10 11.92 10.39
CA GLY A 41 -1.66 10.80 11.20
C GLY A 41 -1.30 9.59 10.34
N LEU A 42 -2.14 9.27 9.35
CA LEU A 42 -1.83 8.21 8.39
C LEU A 42 -0.57 8.53 7.58
N SER A 43 -0.38 9.76 7.10
CA SER A 43 0.82 10.12 6.31
C SER A 43 2.11 9.95 7.09
N ARG A 44 2.07 10.19 8.41
CA ARG A 44 3.18 9.92 9.33
C ARG A 44 3.43 8.42 9.50
N LEU A 45 2.37 7.63 9.73
CA LEU A 45 2.49 6.17 9.83
C LEU A 45 3.09 5.56 8.56
N LEU A 46 2.64 6.00 7.39
CA LEU A 46 3.18 5.53 6.11
C LEU A 46 4.69 5.79 6.00
N PHE A 47 5.14 6.99 6.37
CA PHE A 47 6.57 7.31 6.37
C PHE A 47 7.37 6.43 7.35
N GLU A 48 6.84 6.22 8.56
CA GLU A 48 7.49 5.39 9.58
C GLU A 48 7.56 3.92 9.15
N GLU A 49 6.52 3.40 8.50
CA GLU A 49 6.43 1.99 8.07
C GLU A 49 7.15 1.68 6.75
N GLN A 50 7.57 2.68 5.97
CA GLN A 50 8.25 2.44 4.69
C GLN A 50 9.46 1.51 4.86
N MET A 51 10.28 1.73 5.90
CA MET A 51 11.46 0.88 6.16
C MET A 51 11.07 -0.56 6.55
N THR A 52 9.93 -0.72 7.24
CA THR A 52 9.39 -2.04 7.58
C THR A 52 8.98 -2.78 6.32
N PHE A 53 8.22 -2.16 5.42
CA PHE A 53 7.87 -2.75 4.13
C PHE A 53 9.11 -3.08 3.30
N GLU A 54 10.08 -2.17 3.19
CA GLU A 54 11.32 -2.43 2.45
C GLU A 54 12.12 -3.60 3.03
N SER A 55 12.13 -3.80 4.34
CA SER A 55 12.88 -4.89 4.98
C SER A 55 12.14 -6.23 4.95
N GLN A 56 10.81 -6.23 5.05
CA GLN A 56 10.00 -7.45 5.18
C GLN A 56 9.38 -7.91 3.86
N CYS A 57 9.19 -7.02 2.89
CA CYS A 57 8.47 -7.29 1.65
C CYS A 57 9.41 -7.32 0.43
N GLY A 58 10.53 -8.05 0.52
CA GLY A 58 11.38 -8.34 -0.63
C GLY A 58 12.41 -7.25 -1.00
N GLY A 59 12.80 -6.42 -0.03
CA GLY A 59 13.86 -5.43 -0.22
C GLY A 59 13.33 -4.07 -0.66
N ARG A 60 14.25 -3.11 -0.80
CA ARG A 60 13.92 -1.70 -1.08
C ARG A 60 12.92 -1.52 -2.22
N PHE A 61 13.24 -2.00 -3.42
CA PHE A 61 12.43 -1.68 -4.60
C PHE A 61 11.11 -2.45 -4.66
N LEU A 62 11.10 -3.72 -4.25
CA LEU A 62 9.89 -4.54 -4.25
C LEU A 62 8.98 -4.14 -3.08
N GLY A 63 9.54 -3.92 -1.90
CA GLY A 63 8.78 -3.49 -0.72
C GLY A 63 8.11 -2.14 -0.90
N GLN A 64 8.75 -1.18 -1.57
CA GLN A 64 8.13 0.10 -1.94
C GLN A 64 6.92 -0.08 -2.88
N GLU A 65 7.04 -0.95 -3.88
CA GLU A 65 5.92 -1.26 -4.78
C GLU A 65 4.81 -2.01 -4.03
N ILE A 66 5.16 -3.01 -3.23
CA ILE A 66 4.20 -3.79 -2.44
C ILE A 66 3.46 -2.89 -1.47
N MET A 67 4.14 -2.03 -0.71
CA MET A 67 3.53 -1.07 0.22
C MET A 67 2.41 -0.30 -0.48
N ALA A 68 2.73 0.41 -1.56
CA ALA A 68 1.76 1.20 -2.30
C ALA A 68 0.59 0.36 -2.83
N TRP A 69 0.86 -0.71 -3.59
CA TRP A 69 -0.20 -1.48 -4.26
C TRP A 69 -1.06 -2.30 -3.29
N SER A 70 -0.44 -2.89 -2.27
CA SER A 70 -1.17 -3.67 -1.26
C SER A 70 -2.06 -2.79 -0.40
N GLY A 71 -1.72 -1.52 -0.15
CA GLY A 71 -2.58 -0.62 0.64
C GLY A 71 -3.93 -0.37 0.00
N PHE A 72 -3.96 -0.12 -1.32
CA PHE A 72 -5.23 0.01 -2.05
C PHE A 72 -5.94 -1.34 -2.19
N ALA A 73 -5.20 -2.41 -2.49
CA ALA A 73 -5.79 -3.74 -2.63
C ALA A 73 -6.43 -4.25 -1.32
N HIS A 74 -5.84 -3.92 -0.17
CA HIS A 74 -6.33 -4.30 1.15
C HIS A 74 -7.72 -3.70 1.46
N LEU A 75 -8.02 -2.52 0.93
CA LEU A 75 -9.32 -1.86 1.09
C LEU A 75 -10.34 -2.23 0.00
N TYR A 76 -9.90 -2.90 -1.07
CA TYR A 76 -10.72 -3.18 -2.24
C TYR A 76 -11.43 -4.55 -2.10
N ASP A 77 -12.76 -4.54 -2.19
CA ASP A 77 -13.53 -5.75 -2.36
C ASP A 77 -13.79 -6.03 -3.85
N ILE A 78 -13.64 -7.26 -4.30
CA ILE A 78 -13.78 -7.62 -5.72
C ILE A 78 -15.22 -7.56 -6.24
N HIS A 79 -16.22 -7.55 -5.36
CA HIS A 79 -17.64 -7.51 -5.69
C HIS A 79 -18.21 -6.09 -5.53
N THR A 80 -17.77 -5.35 -4.51
CA THR A 80 -18.32 -4.03 -4.16
C THR A 80 -17.32 -2.88 -4.29
N GLY A 81 -16.08 -3.14 -4.70
CA GLY A 81 -15.03 -2.13 -4.77
C GLY A 81 -14.73 -1.49 -3.42
N PHE A 82 -14.71 -0.17 -3.37
CA PHE A 82 -14.46 0.60 -2.13
C PHE A 82 -15.75 1.06 -1.43
N GLU A 83 -16.90 0.43 -1.65
CA GLU A 83 -18.16 0.88 -1.05
C GLU A 83 -18.13 0.93 0.51
N GLY A 84 -19.00 1.76 1.09
CA GLY A 84 -19.15 1.90 2.54
C GLY A 84 -17.95 2.59 3.20
N ILE A 85 -17.47 2.01 4.32
CA ILE A 85 -16.37 2.59 5.12
C ILE A 85 -15.04 2.66 4.34
N ASN A 86 -14.87 1.79 3.33
CA ASN A 86 -13.64 1.74 2.55
C ASN A 86 -13.50 2.93 1.59
N GLN A 87 -14.61 3.62 1.26
CA GLN A 87 -14.57 4.78 0.36
C GLN A 87 -13.86 5.96 1.02
N GLU A 88 -14.16 6.20 2.30
CA GLU A 88 -13.49 7.21 3.10
C GLU A 88 -12.03 6.83 3.35
N ARG A 89 -11.79 5.57 3.73
CA ARG A 89 -10.44 5.06 4.00
C ARG A 89 -9.54 5.15 2.78
N VAL A 90 -10.03 4.82 1.58
CA VAL A 90 -9.20 4.85 0.38
C VAL A 90 -8.90 6.27 -0.08
N ASN A 91 -9.84 7.21 0.08
CA ASN A 91 -9.59 8.63 -0.15
C ASN A 91 -8.55 9.17 0.84
N ARG A 92 -8.68 8.82 2.12
CA ARG A 92 -7.71 9.17 3.17
C ARG A 92 -6.33 8.59 2.88
N LEU A 93 -6.26 7.32 2.45
CA LEU A 93 -5.00 6.67 2.07
C LEU A 93 -4.32 7.39 0.90
N ARG A 94 -5.08 7.75 -0.14
CA ARG A 94 -4.59 8.47 -1.31
C ARG A 94 -4.00 9.82 -0.92
N GLU A 95 -4.74 10.62 -0.15
CA GLU A 95 -4.25 11.93 0.30
C GLU A 95 -3.08 11.80 1.30
N ALA A 96 -3.09 10.76 2.13
CA ALA A 96 -1.99 10.50 3.06
C ALA A 96 -0.69 10.16 2.34
N PHE A 97 -0.72 9.36 1.27
CA PHE A 97 0.47 9.12 0.46
C PHE A 97 1.01 10.40 -0.16
N LYS A 98 0.15 11.25 -0.74
CA LYS A 98 0.55 12.55 -1.32
C LYS A 98 1.20 13.49 -0.30
N MET A 99 0.72 13.46 0.94
CA MET A 99 1.25 14.29 2.03
C MET A 99 2.46 13.65 2.75
N SER A 100 2.63 12.34 2.62
CA SER A 100 3.69 11.61 3.34
C SER A 100 5.07 12.06 2.91
N SER A 101 6.05 11.89 3.81
CA SER A 101 7.47 12.07 3.50
C SER A 101 8.11 10.79 2.95
N CYS A 102 7.31 9.86 2.41
CA CYS A 102 7.82 8.65 1.76
C CYS A 102 8.70 8.97 0.56
N SER A 103 9.44 7.98 0.06
CA SER A 103 10.24 8.17 -1.14
C SER A 103 9.36 8.48 -2.36
N LEU A 104 9.93 9.18 -3.34
CA LEU A 104 9.25 9.51 -4.60
C LEU A 104 8.77 8.25 -5.33
N GLU A 105 9.49 7.14 -5.21
CA GLU A 105 9.10 5.85 -5.77
C GLU A 105 7.83 5.31 -5.11
N VAL A 106 7.71 5.36 -3.78
CA VAL A 106 6.51 4.93 -3.05
C VAL A 106 5.31 5.77 -3.49
N ILE A 107 5.46 7.10 -3.50
CA ILE A 107 4.38 8.02 -3.91
C ILE A 107 3.98 7.75 -5.37
N ALA A 108 4.94 7.62 -6.28
CA ALA A 108 4.66 7.31 -7.67
C ALA A 108 4.00 5.93 -7.88
N HIS A 109 4.31 4.94 -7.03
CA HIS A 109 3.62 3.66 -7.05
C HIS A 109 2.19 3.78 -6.50
N ALA A 110 1.97 4.61 -5.47
CA ALA A 110 0.65 4.85 -4.89
C ALA A 110 -0.27 5.60 -5.87
N ASP A 111 0.23 6.61 -6.59
CA ASP A 111 -0.52 7.30 -7.63
C ASP A 111 -0.96 6.32 -8.73
N LYS A 112 -0.02 5.50 -9.23
CA LYS A 112 -0.33 4.47 -10.24
C LYS A 112 -1.31 3.42 -9.75
N ALA A 113 -1.30 3.10 -8.44
CA ALA A 113 -2.26 2.17 -7.86
C ALA A 113 -3.65 2.81 -7.80
N ALA A 114 -3.75 4.05 -7.32
CA ALA A 114 -5.00 4.81 -7.28
C ALA A 114 -5.62 4.97 -8.68
N GLU A 115 -4.82 5.34 -9.69
CA GLU A 115 -5.24 5.40 -11.10
C GLU A 115 -5.80 4.04 -11.58
N SER A 116 -5.13 2.93 -11.24
CA SER A 116 -5.55 1.59 -11.64
C SER A 116 -6.89 1.16 -11.04
N TYR A 117 -7.29 1.76 -9.92
CA TYR A 117 -8.61 1.55 -9.32
C TYR A 117 -9.60 2.68 -9.64
N HIS A 118 -9.27 3.58 -10.57
CA HIS A 118 -10.10 4.71 -10.98
C HIS A 118 -10.44 5.69 -9.85
N LEU A 119 -9.49 5.90 -8.94
CA LEU A 119 -9.60 6.84 -7.82
C LEU A 119 -8.98 8.20 -8.16
N GLU A 120 -9.29 8.78 -9.32
CA GLU A 120 -8.83 10.14 -9.71
C GLU A 120 -9.73 11.23 -9.10
#